data_AF-A0A9N7YQW1-F1
#
_entry.id   AF-A0A9N7YQW1-F1
#
_cell.length_a   1.000
_cell.length_b   1.000
_cell.length_c   1.000
_cell.angle_alpha   90.00
_cell.angle_beta   90.00
_cell.angle_gamma   90.00
#
_symmetry.space_group_name_H-M   'P 1'
#
loop_
_entity.id
_entity.type
_entity.pdbx_description
1 polymer ?
#
loop_
_entity_poly.entity_id
_entity_poly.type
_entity_poly.pdbx_seq_one_letter_code
_entity_poly.pdbx_strand_id
1 'polypeptide(L)'
;MRLQPSVATHAACVNMAVLLQVTWLHLHFLAVALSVSASSYATGARDSGGLEIRCGEAEVRVTVQRRLLEERRVPFRREHLRLGAKPTRGPEAACGPRGLMTGEAEVISAGLRDCGAESRVRGRAAEAKSEHSGRNSRR
;
A
#
# COMPACT_ATOMS: atom_id res chain seq x y z
N MET A 1 36.31 27.83 -58.42
CA MET A 1 36.36 26.62 -57.57
C MET A 1 35.91 27.02 -56.16
N ARG A 2 34.89 26.31 -55.62
CA ARG A 2 34.60 25.99 -54.19
C ARG A 2 34.67 27.13 -53.13
N LEU A 3 33.81 27.26 -52.13
CA LEU A 3 32.72 26.47 -51.55
C LEU A 3 31.94 27.50 -50.68
N GLN A 4 30.62 27.70 -50.87
CA GLN A 4 29.84 28.43 -49.86
C GLN A 4 29.29 27.42 -48.85
N PRO A 5 29.61 27.52 -47.55
CA PRO A 5 29.01 26.66 -46.55
C PRO A 5 27.67 27.24 -46.09
N SER A 6 26.64 26.44 -46.31
CA SER A 6 25.84 25.92 -45.21
C SER A 6 24.95 26.90 -44.43
N VAL A 7 23.87 27.35 -45.06
CA VAL A 7 22.66 27.79 -44.32
C VAL A 7 21.90 26.58 -43.72
N ALA A 8 22.19 25.37 -44.20
CA ALA A 8 21.59 24.12 -43.73
C ALA A 8 22.10 23.60 -42.37
N THR A 9 23.27 24.06 -41.89
CA THR A 9 23.85 23.60 -40.61
C THR A 9 23.23 24.24 -39.38
N HIS A 10 22.71 25.47 -39.49
CA HIS A 10 22.08 26.16 -38.36
C HIS A 10 20.73 25.54 -37.98
N ALA A 11 19.88 25.22 -38.97
CA ALA A 11 18.58 24.59 -38.71
C ALA A 11 18.72 23.19 -38.10
N ALA A 12 19.72 22.41 -38.55
CA ALA A 12 20.00 21.08 -38.01
C ALA A 12 20.50 21.13 -36.54
N CYS A 13 21.34 22.11 -36.18
CA CYS A 13 21.82 22.26 -34.81
C CYS A 13 20.71 22.69 -33.84
N VAL A 14 19.83 23.61 -34.25
CA VAL A 14 18.68 24.03 -33.43
C VAL A 14 17.72 22.86 -33.20
N ASN A 15 17.47 22.04 -34.23
CA ASN A 15 16.64 20.84 -34.10
C ASN A 15 17.25 19.81 -33.13
N MET A 16 18.57 19.58 -33.21
CA MET A 16 19.26 18.64 -32.33
C MET A 16 19.30 19.13 -30.86
N ALA A 17 19.48 20.43 -30.64
CA ALA A 17 19.44 21.03 -29.30
C ALA A 17 18.03 20.93 -28.68
N VAL A 18 16.99 21.18 -29.47
CA VAL A 18 15.59 21.04 -29.04
C VAL A 18 15.26 19.57 -28.76
N LEU A 19 15.72 18.64 -29.60
CA LEU A 19 15.57 17.19 -29.36
C LEU A 19 16.24 16.75 -28.05
N LEU A 20 17.43 17.24 -27.74
CA LEU A 20 18.13 16.94 -26.48
C LEU A 20 17.40 17.51 -25.26
N GLN A 21 16.86 18.73 -25.35
CA GLN A 21 16.07 19.32 -24.27
C GLN A 21 14.76 18.57 -24.02
N VAL A 22 14.05 18.20 -25.10
CA VAL A 22 12.77 17.47 -25.03
C VAL A 22 12.99 16.07 -24.45
N THR A 23 14.00 15.34 -24.93
CA THR A 23 14.34 14.00 -24.42
C THR A 23 14.76 14.04 -22.95
N TRP A 24 15.53 15.05 -22.52
CA TRP A 24 15.90 15.22 -21.12
C TRP A 24 14.68 15.50 -20.22
N LEU A 25 13.79 16.39 -20.65
CA LEU A 25 12.54 16.68 -19.93
C LEU A 25 11.65 15.43 -19.81
N HIS A 26 11.52 14.65 -20.88
CA HIS A 26 10.77 13.39 -20.84
C HIS A 26 11.41 12.37 -19.91
N LEU A 27 12.75 12.22 -19.93
CA LEU A 27 13.44 11.30 -19.03
C LEU A 27 13.25 11.70 -17.57
N HIS A 28 13.32 13.01 -17.28
CA HIS A 28 13.14 13.53 -15.93
C HIS A 28 11.69 13.37 -15.46
N PHE A 29 10.70 13.67 -16.31
CA PHE A 29 9.29 13.46 -16.00
C PHE A 29 8.97 11.98 -15.78
N LEU A 30 9.51 11.08 -16.61
CA LEU A 30 9.36 9.63 -16.43
C LEU A 30 10.01 9.14 -15.13
N ALA A 31 11.20 9.64 -14.79
CA ALA A 31 11.88 9.29 -13.53
C ALA A 31 11.09 9.78 -12.30
N VAL A 32 10.56 11.00 -12.33
CA VAL A 32 9.69 11.54 -11.27
C VAL A 32 8.39 10.74 -11.18
N ALA A 33 7.73 10.44 -12.30
CA ALA A 33 6.51 9.63 -12.32
C ALA A 33 6.73 8.21 -11.78
N LEU A 34 7.87 7.58 -12.11
CA LEU A 34 8.28 6.27 -11.56
C LEU A 34 8.55 6.35 -10.06
N SER A 35 9.15 7.44 -9.57
CA SER A 35 9.40 7.62 -8.13
C SER A 35 8.10 7.80 -7.32
N VAL A 36 7.09 8.46 -7.89
CA VAL A 36 5.79 8.67 -7.24
C VAL A 36 4.93 7.41 -7.25
N SER A 37 5.12 6.51 -8.22
CA SER A 37 4.32 5.28 -8.34
C SER A 37 4.79 4.12 -7.45
N ALA A 38 5.87 4.29 -6.67
CA ALA A 38 6.43 3.26 -5.81
C ALA A 38 5.81 3.14 -4.39
N SER A 39 4.76 3.89 -4.05
CA SER A 39 4.16 3.87 -2.70
C SER A 39 2.65 3.63 -2.64
N SER A 40 2.07 2.99 -3.65
CA SER A 40 0.71 2.43 -3.52
C SER A 40 0.78 0.95 -3.17
N TYR A 41 1.00 0.66 -1.89
CA TYR A 41 0.63 -0.63 -1.31
C TYR A 41 -0.90 -0.67 -1.25
N ALA A 42 -1.54 -0.94 -2.37
CA ALA A 42 -2.94 -1.35 -2.38
C ALA A 42 -2.99 -2.76 -1.78
N THR A 43 -2.95 -2.86 -0.45
CA THR A 43 -3.48 -4.01 0.27
C THR A 43 -4.92 -4.14 -0.19
N GLY A 44 -5.19 -5.20 -0.96
CA GLY A 44 -6.49 -5.44 -1.57
C GLY A 44 -7.60 -5.21 -0.54
N ALA A 45 -8.30 -4.10 -0.69
CA ALA A 45 -9.58 -3.88 -0.05
C ALA A 45 -10.51 -4.90 -0.71
N ARG A 46 -10.56 -6.10 -0.15
CA ARG A 46 -11.71 -6.98 -0.34
C ARG A 46 -12.90 -6.11 0.05
N ASP A 47 -13.78 -5.85 -0.91
CA ASP A 47 -14.98 -5.05 -0.72
C ASP A 47 -15.77 -5.66 0.44
N SER A 48 -15.60 -5.09 1.62
CA SER A 48 -15.96 -5.73 2.90
C SER A 48 -17.23 -5.14 3.49
N GLY A 49 -18.10 -4.56 2.65
CA GLY A 49 -19.45 -4.16 3.04
C GLY A 49 -19.49 -3.06 4.10
N GLY A 50 -18.45 -2.25 4.26
CA GLY A 50 -18.38 -1.19 5.28
C GLY A 50 -17.24 -1.31 6.28
N LEU A 51 -16.22 -2.13 6.01
CA LEU A 51 -14.91 -2.02 6.67
C LEU A 51 -13.93 -1.35 5.72
N GLU A 52 -13.26 -0.29 6.17
CA GLU A 52 -12.19 0.37 5.43
C GLU A 52 -10.90 0.31 6.25
N ILE A 53 -9.80 -0.07 5.63
CA ILE A 53 -8.48 -0.14 6.28
C ILE A 53 -7.51 0.72 5.48
N ARG A 54 -6.88 1.69 6.15
CA ARG A 54 -5.81 2.52 5.61
C ARG A 54 -4.53 2.25 6.37
N CYS A 55 -3.48 1.90 5.64
CA CYS A 55 -2.15 1.70 6.19
C CYS A 55 -1.32 2.97 5.95
N GLY A 56 -0.78 3.53 7.01
CA GLY A 56 0.28 4.54 6.96
C GLY A 56 1.65 3.91 7.19
N GLU A 57 2.69 4.75 7.24
CA GLU A 57 4.06 4.30 7.45
C GLU A 57 4.29 3.65 8.83
N ALA A 58 3.66 4.21 9.87
CA ALA A 58 3.84 3.77 11.26
C ALA A 58 2.52 3.40 11.97
N GLU A 59 1.38 3.67 11.34
CA GLU A 59 0.06 3.47 11.91
C GLU A 59 -0.92 2.82 10.94
N VAL A 60 -1.98 2.24 11.47
CA VAL A 60 -3.14 1.75 10.73
C VAL A 60 -4.39 2.48 11.22
N ARG A 61 -5.25 2.86 10.27
CA ARG A 61 -6.57 3.40 10.52
C ARG A 61 -7.62 2.45 9.98
N VAL A 62 -8.52 2.02 10.85
CA VAL A 62 -9.64 1.13 10.52
C VAL A 62 -10.94 1.90 10.74
N THR A 63 -11.73 2.05 9.69
CA THR A 63 -13.07 2.65 9.75
C THR A 63 -14.10 1.53 9.66
N VAL A 64 -14.99 1.46 10.64
CA VAL A 64 -16.08 0.49 10.71
C VAL A 64 -17.39 1.24 10.54
N GLN A 65 -18.08 1.01 9.43
CA GLN A 65 -19.41 1.54 9.17
C GLN A 65 -20.45 0.81 10.01
N ARG A 66 -21.44 1.53 10.50
CA ARG A 66 -22.57 0.98 11.29
C ARG A 66 -23.26 -0.17 10.58
N ARG A 67 -23.52 0.00 9.27
CA ARG A 67 -24.19 -1.01 8.43
C ARG A 67 -23.56 -2.40 8.54
N LEU A 68 -22.22 -2.47 8.65
CA LEU A 68 -21.50 -3.74 8.75
C LEU A 68 -21.86 -4.51 10.04
N LEU A 69 -22.04 -3.78 11.14
CA LEU A 69 -22.42 -4.37 12.42
C LEU A 69 -23.91 -4.73 12.44
N GLU A 70 -24.76 -3.90 11.84
CA GLU A 70 -26.20 -4.15 11.71
C GLU A 70 -26.49 -5.41 10.87
N GLU A 71 -25.83 -5.58 9.73
CA GLU A 71 -25.89 -6.79 8.90
C GLU A 71 -25.50 -8.04 9.68
N ARG A 72 -24.54 -7.90 10.62
CA ARG A 72 -24.07 -8.98 11.49
C ARG A 72 -24.87 -9.10 12.79
N ARG A 73 -25.92 -8.30 12.98
CA ARG A 73 -26.74 -8.21 14.20
C ARG A 73 -25.93 -7.93 15.46
N VAL A 74 -24.82 -7.22 15.32
CA VAL A 74 -23.99 -6.75 16.43
C VAL A 74 -24.40 -5.31 16.76
N PRO A 75 -24.67 -4.99 18.04
CA PRO A 75 -24.98 -3.62 18.41
C PRO A 75 -23.81 -2.69 18.08
N PHE A 76 -24.12 -1.56 17.45
CA PHE A 76 -23.14 -0.51 17.13
C PHE A 76 -22.71 0.23 18.40
N ARG A 77 -21.75 -0.37 19.12
CA ARG A 77 -21.18 0.14 20.37
C ARG A 77 -19.68 -0.10 20.40
N ARG A 78 -18.95 0.79 21.08
CA ARG A 78 -17.47 0.75 21.12
C ARG A 78 -16.92 -0.46 21.83
N GLU A 79 -17.63 -0.95 22.83
CA GLU A 79 -17.23 -2.13 23.60
C GLU A 79 -17.10 -3.38 22.71
N HIS A 80 -17.77 -3.39 21.55
CA HIS A 80 -17.72 -4.47 20.56
C HIS A 80 -16.63 -4.25 19.48
N LEU A 81 -15.94 -3.10 19.50
CA LEU A 81 -14.97 -2.70 18.49
C LEU A 81 -13.59 -2.59 19.11
N ARG A 82 -12.67 -3.48 18.73
CA ARG A 82 -11.29 -3.46 19.22
C ARG A 82 -10.34 -4.12 18.22
N LEU A 83 -9.12 -3.61 18.17
CA LEU A 83 -8.01 -4.25 17.45
C LEU A 83 -7.29 -5.25 18.36
N GLY A 84 -6.96 -6.41 17.78
CA GLY A 84 -6.22 -7.48 18.44
C GLY A 84 -7.08 -8.40 19.31
N ALA A 85 -6.50 -9.54 19.72
CA ALA A 85 -7.11 -10.40 20.72
C ALA A 85 -7.17 -9.69 22.09
N LYS A 86 -8.09 -10.13 22.96
CA LYS A 86 -8.39 -9.61 24.33
C LYS A 86 -7.19 -8.97 25.07
N PRO A 87 -7.42 -7.97 25.94
CA PRO A 87 -6.38 -7.19 26.60
C PRO A 87 -5.49 -8.05 27.50
N THR A 88 -4.40 -8.57 26.97
CA THR A 88 -3.28 -9.06 27.78
C THR A 88 -2.38 -7.86 28.06
N ARG A 89 -2.75 -7.09 29.09
CA ARG A 89 -1.91 -6.06 29.75
C ARG A 89 -1.45 -4.92 28.83
N GLY A 90 -2.34 -3.96 28.59
CA GLY A 90 -2.03 -2.66 28.00
C GLY A 90 -3.19 -1.69 28.25
N PRO A 91 -3.01 -0.36 28.07
CA PRO A 91 -4.10 0.59 28.25
C PRO A 91 -5.25 0.22 27.29
N GLU A 92 -6.35 -0.29 27.84
CA GLU A 92 -7.50 -0.81 27.07
C GLU A 92 -8.05 0.22 26.07
N ALA A 93 -7.88 1.52 26.39
CA ALA A 93 -8.27 2.65 25.58
C ALA A 93 -7.46 2.81 24.27
N ALA A 94 -6.24 2.28 24.17
CA ALA A 94 -5.36 2.57 23.04
C ALA A 94 -5.75 1.82 21.75
N CYS A 95 -6.38 0.65 21.88
CA CYS A 95 -6.72 -0.27 20.77
C CYS A 95 -8.23 -0.31 20.43
N GLY A 96 -9.01 0.59 21.03
CA GLY A 96 -10.43 0.79 20.72
C GLY A 96 -10.67 2.13 20.01
N PRO A 97 -11.92 2.41 19.60
CA PRO A 97 -12.30 3.70 19.04
C PRO A 97 -12.01 4.84 20.01
N ARG A 98 -11.46 5.96 19.50
CA ARG A 98 -11.20 7.18 20.27
C ARG A 98 -12.21 8.27 19.90
N GLY A 99 -12.43 9.25 20.78
CA GLY A 99 -13.26 10.43 20.50
C GLY A 99 -14.74 10.22 20.84
N LEU A 100 -15.67 10.89 20.17
CA LEU A 100 -17.13 10.68 20.32
C LEU A 100 -17.64 9.70 19.25
N MET A 101 -18.63 8.87 19.60
CA MET A 101 -19.18 7.96 18.60
C MET A 101 -19.93 8.77 17.56
N THR A 102 -19.61 8.59 16.27
CA THR A 102 -20.47 9.15 15.23
C THR A 102 -21.52 8.11 14.89
N GLY A 103 -22.77 8.53 14.68
CA GLY A 103 -23.89 7.61 14.49
C GLY A 103 -23.78 6.72 13.24
N GLU A 104 -22.80 6.93 12.38
CA GLU A 104 -22.67 6.25 11.08
C GLU A 104 -21.40 5.39 10.97
N ALA A 105 -20.30 5.81 11.61
CA ALA A 105 -19.03 5.11 11.53
C ALA A 105 -18.16 5.31 12.79
N GLU A 106 -17.36 4.29 13.11
CA GLU A 106 -16.29 4.42 14.11
C GLU A 106 -14.92 4.30 13.46
N VAL A 107 -13.97 5.07 13.98
CA VAL A 107 -12.58 5.04 13.53
C VAL A 107 -11.68 4.57 14.66
N ILE A 108 -10.87 3.56 14.38
CA ILE A 108 -9.81 3.09 15.26
C ILE A 108 -8.47 3.40 14.60
N SER A 109 -7.60 4.10 15.31
CA SER A 109 -6.22 4.37 14.90
C SER A 109 -5.27 3.74 15.90
N ALA A 110 -4.29 2.98 15.41
CA ALA A 110 -3.29 2.31 16.23
C ALA A 110 -1.94 2.25 15.52
N GLY A 111 -0.84 2.28 16.27
CA GLY A 111 0.49 2.06 15.72
C GLY A 111 0.65 0.62 15.20
N LEU A 112 1.47 0.42 14.17
CA LEU A 112 1.74 -0.91 13.60
C LEU A 112 2.48 -1.86 14.56
N ARG A 113 2.99 -1.35 15.68
CA ARG A 113 3.61 -2.13 16.75
C ARG A 113 2.67 -2.35 17.95
N ASP A 114 1.51 -1.71 17.92
CA ASP A 114 0.53 -1.78 19.00
C ASP A 114 -0.47 -2.91 18.77
N CYS A 115 -1.33 -3.14 19.77
CA CYS A 115 -2.50 -4.03 19.65
C CYS A 115 -2.18 -5.48 19.25
N GLY A 116 -0.95 -5.94 19.49
CA GLY A 116 -0.51 -7.29 19.17
C GLY A 116 -0.31 -7.54 17.68
N ALA A 117 -0.02 -6.50 16.90
CA ALA A 117 0.29 -6.64 15.48
C ALA A 117 1.53 -7.54 15.25
N GLU A 118 1.39 -8.53 14.39
CA GLU A 118 2.48 -9.39 13.94
C GLU A 118 2.96 -8.96 12.56
N SER A 119 4.28 -8.95 12.36
CA SER A 119 4.88 -8.79 11.03
C SER A 119 5.38 -10.14 10.52
N ARG A 120 5.09 -10.46 9.26
CA ARG A 120 5.59 -11.66 8.59
C ARG A 120 6.18 -11.27 7.24
N VAL A 121 7.47 -11.51 7.07
CA VAL A 121 8.15 -11.38 5.77
C VAL A 121 8.12 -12.74 5.09
N ARG A 122 7.32 -12.87 4.04
CA ARG A 122 7.43 -14.04 3.14
C ARG A 122 8.54 -13.76 2.15
N GLY A 123 9.71 -14.37 2.37
CA GLY A 123 10.72 -14.47 1.32
C GLY A 123 10.12 -15.23 0.14
N ARG A 124 10.11 -14.62 -1.06
CA ARG A 124 9.80 -15.37 -2.28
C ARG A 124 10.99 -16.27 -2.58
N ALA A 125 11.07 -17.42 -1.92
CA ALA A 125 11.85 -18.51 -2.46
C ALA A 125 11.14 -18.94 -3.75
N ALA A 126 11.77 -18.72 -4.89
CA ALA A 126 11.34 -19.38 -6.12
C ALA A 126 11.30 -20.88 -5.83
N GLU A 127 10.13 -21.50 -5.98
CA GLU A 127 9.95 -22.94 -5.83
C GLU A 127 10.81 -23.64 -6.89
N ALA A 128 12.01 -24.09 -6.50
CA ALA A 128 12.68 -25.18 -7.17
C ALA A 128 11.99 -26.47 -6.71
N LYS A 129 11.00 -26.92 -7.49
CA LYS A 129 10.32 -28.21 -7.30
C LYS A 129 11.32 -29.34 -7.56
N SER A 130 11.94 -29.87 -6.50
CA SER A 130 12.70 -31.12 -6.54
C SER A 130 11.75 -32.25 -6.17
N GLU A 131 11.20 -32.92 -7.18
CA GLU A 131 10.64 -34.26 -7.01
C GLU A 131 11.79 -35.21 -6.69
N HIS A 132 11.96 -35.56 -5.41
CA HIS A 132 12.73 -36.74 -5.05
C HIS A 132 11.78 -37.86 -4.60
N SER A 133 11.47 -38.68 -5.60
CA SER A 133 10.94 -40.03 -5.51
C SER A 133 11.73 -40.85 -4.48
N GLY A 134 11.04 -41.44 -3.50
CA GLY A 134 11.70 -42.14 -2.39
C GLY A 134 10.80 -43.11 -1.61
N ARG A 135 10.23 -44.06 -2.34
CA ARG A 135 9.83 -45.43 -1.96
C ARG A 135 10.07 -45.91 -0.50
N ASN A 136 9.00 -46.50 0.07
CA ASN A 136 8.95 -47.69 0.93
C ASN A 136 9.36 -47.60 2.43
N SER A 137 8.46 -47.96 3.35
CA SER A 137 8.38 -49.33 3.89
C SER A 137 7.55 -49.37 5.18
N ARG A 138 6.61 -50.30 5.20
CA ARG A 138 5.86 -50.75 6.37
C ARG A 138 6.80 -51.24 7.47
N ARG A 139 6.50 -50.92 8.72
CA ARG A 139 6.47 -51.87 9.85
C ARG A 139 5.54 -51.34 10.92
#